data_AF-A0A3M0WS34-F1
#
_entry.id   AF-A0A3M0WS34-F1
#
_cell.length_a   1.000
_cell.length_b   1.000
_cell.length_c   1.000
_cell.angle_alpha   90.00
_cell.angle_beta   90.00
_cell.angle_gamma   90.00
#
_symmetry.space_group_name_H-M   'P 1'
#
loop_
_entity.id
_entity.type
_entity.pdbx_description
1 polymer ?
#
loop_
_entity_poly.entity_id
_entity_poly.type
_entity_poly.pdbx_seq_one_letter_code
_entity_poly.pdbx_strand_id
1 'polypeptide(L)'
;MISEFINYITVSLAPIPATVVLAALPFTELRLALPVAISFFQLSFWQAYFWSVFGNLLPFFPLFFGLRIGRKVAALHWRWLREKID
;
A
#
# COMPACT_ATOMS: atom_id res chain seq x y z
N MET A 1 17.61 -7.74 -4.80
CA MET A 1 17.08 -6.54 -4.12
C MET A 1 15.60 -6.67 -3.76
N ILE A 2 14.65 -6.68 -4.72
CA ILE A 2 13.21 -6.83 -4.40
C ILE A 2 12.89 -8.22 -3.81
N SER A 3 13.49 -9.29 -4.33
CA SER A 3 13.32 -10.65 -3.83
C SER A 3 13.82 -10.85 -2.39
N GLU A 4 14.95 -10.23 -2.03
CA GLU A 4 15.50 -10.27 -0.68
C GLU A 4 14.61 -9.53 0.32
N PHE A 5 14.04 -8.39 -0.10
CA PHE A 5 13.09 -7.64 0.70
C PHE A 5 11.79 -8.43 0.95
N ILE A 6 11.26 -9.11 -0.08
CA ILE A 6 10.09 -9.98 0.06
C ILE A 6 10.39 -11.14 1.01
N ASN A 7 11.57 -11.75 0.92
CA ASN A 7 11.98 -12.82 1.82
C ASN A 7 12.08 -12.33 3.27
N TYR A 8 12.63 -11.14 3.49
CA TYR A 8 12.71 -10.52 4.81
C TYR A 8 11.32 -10.31 5.43
N ILE A 9 10.37 -9.75 4.67
CA ILE A 9 8.99 -9.55 5.13
C ILE A 9 8.29 -10.89 5.41
N THR A 10 8.51 -11.88 4.55
CA THR A 10 7.87 -13.20 4.64
C THR A 10 8.39 -14.03 5.82
N VAL A 11 9.67 -13.87 6.18
CA VAL A 11 10.28 -14.54 7.33
C VAL A 11 9.95 -13.82 8.64
N SER A 12 9.80 -12.48 8.62
CA SER A 12 9.50 -11.70 9.84
C SER A 12 8.02 -11.59 10.18
N LEU A 13 7.09 -11.81 9.23
CA LEU A 13 5.65 -11.65 9.45
C LEU A 13 4.88 -12.93 9.12
N ALA A 14 3.77 -13.14 9.84
CA ALA A 14 2.82 -14.20 9.51
C ALA A 14 2.20 -13.98 8.10
N PRO A 15 1.67 -15.04 7.45
CA PRO A 15 1.25 -14.99 6.04
C PRO A 15 0.26 -13.88 5.69
N ILE A 16 -0.73 -13.67 6.57
CA ILE A 16 -1.79 -12.67 6.37
C ILE A 16 -1.23 -11.24 6.46
N PRO A 17 -0.56 -10.81 7.55
CA PRO A 17 0.00 -9.47 7.62
C PRO A 17 1.08 -9.22 6.56
N ALA A 18 1.88 -10.22 6.19
CA ALA A 18 2.85 -10.09 5.10
C ALA A 18 2.19 -9.74 3.76
N THR A 19 1.08 -10.41 3.44
CA THR A 19 0.32 -10.18 2.20
C THR A 19 -0.29 -8.77 2.17
N VAL A 20 -0.84 -8.32 3.30
CA VAL A 20 -1.41 -6.96 3.44
C VAL A 20 -0.35 -5.88 3.26
N VAL A 21 0.82 -6.04 3.88
CA VAL A 21 1.93 -5.08 3.78
C VAL A 21 2.50 -5.02 2.37
N LEU A 22 2.68 -6.17 1.72
CA LEU A 22 3.13 -6.23 0.33
C LEU A 22 2.10 -5.62 -0.64
N ALA A 23 0.80 -5.83 -0.42
CA ALA A 23 -0.23 -5.21 -1.26
C ALA A 23 -0.39 -3.70 -1.02
N ALA A 24 -0.06 -3.20 0.17
CA ALA A 24 -0.13 -1.79 0.52
C ALA A 24 1.03 -0.95 -0.03
N LEU A 25 2.14 -1.59 -0.40
CA LEU A 25 3.32 -0.93 -0.96
C LEU A 25 3.07 -0.52 -2.42
N PRO A 26 3.41 0.72 -2.80
CA PRO A 26 3.18 1.23 -4.17
C PRO A 26 4.05 0.52 -5.22
N PHE A 27 5.06 -0.23 -4.81
CA PHE A 27 5.95 -0.99 -5.69
C PHE A 27 5.44 -2.40 -6.01
N THR A 28 4.72 -3.02 -5.08
CA THR A 28 4.34 -4.44 -5.18
C THR A 28 2.90 -4.66 -5.63
N GLU A 29 2.01 -3.66 -5.56
CA GLU A 29 0.64 -3.64 -6.11
C GLU A 29 -0.19 -4.94 -5.87
N LEU A 30 -1.42 -4.96 -6.39
CA LEU A 30 -2.22 -6.21 -6.46
C LEU A 30 -1.53 -7.28 -7.31
N ARG A 31 -0.70 -6.85 -8.26
CA ARG A 31 -0.14 -7.67 -9.35
C ARG A 31 0.99 -8.58 -8.90
N LEU A 32 1.78 -8.16 -7.92
CA LEU A 32 2.87 -8.94 -7.33
C LEU A 32 2.41 -9.59 -6.01
N ALA A 33 1.49 -8.95 -5.28
CA ALA A 33 0.89 -9.53 -4.08
C ALA A 33 0.07 -10.81 -4.37
N LEU A 34 -0.72 -10.85 -5.45
CA LEU A 34 -1.49 -12.05 -5.85
C LEU A 34 -0.60 -13.28 -6.12
N PRO A 35 0.39 -13.23 -7.05
CA PRO A 35 1.24 -14.38 -7.32
C PRO A 35 2.12 -14.76 -6.12
N VAL A 36 2.51 -13.82 -5.26
CA VAL A 36 3.23 -14.13 -4.01
C VAL A 36 2.31 -14.82 -2.99
N ALA A 37 1.07 -14.35 -2.82
CA ALA A 37 0.09 -14.97 -1.94
C ALA A 37 -0.27 -16.40 -2.37
N ILE A 38 -0.38 -16.64 -3.68
CA ILE A 38 -0.73 -17.96 -4.23
C ILE A 38 0.50 -18.88 -4.27
N SER A 39 1.64 -18.40 -4.79
CA SER A 39 2.80 -19.25 -5.04
C SER A 39 3.69 -19.43 -3.82
N PHE A 40 3.77 -18.43 -2.94
CA PHE A 40 4.66 -18.44 -1.78
C PHE A 40 3.93 -18.75 -0.48
N PHE A 41 2.76 -18.15 -0.27
CA PHE A 41 1.95 -18.37 0.95
C PHE A 41 0.91 -19.49 0.82
N GLN A 42 0.76 -20.11 -0.36
CA GLN A 42 -0.22 -21.17 -0.66
C GLN A 42 -1.66 -20.85 -0.22
N LEU A 43 -2.02 -19.56 -0.23
CA LEU A 43 -3.39 -19.14 0.06
C LEU A 43 -4.32 -19.55 -1.07
N SER A 44 -5.58 -19.90 -0.73
CA SER A 44 -6.60 -20.14 -1.75
C SER A 44 -6.84 -18.87 -2.56
N PHE A 45 -7.18 -19.02 -3.85
CA PHE A 45 -7.35 -17.90 -4.77
C PHE A 45 -8.26 -16.80 -4.21
N TRP A 46 -9.39 -17.20 -3.60
CA TRP A 46 -10.35 -16.27 -3.00
C TRP A 46 -9.79 -15.52 -1.78
N GLN A 47 -9.00 -16.20 -0.93
CA GLN A 47 -8.36 -15.56 0.21
C GLN A 47 -7.25 -14.61 -0.25
N ALA A 48 -6.40 -15.05 -1.18
CA ALA A 48 -5.34 -14.24 -1.76
C ALA A 48 -5.89 -12.96 -2.41
N TYR A 49 -7.01 -13.08 -3.14
CA TYR A 49 -7.71 -11.95 -3.73
C TYR A 49 -8.26 -10.98 -2.68
N PHE A 50 -9.00 -11.50 -1.69
CA PHE A 50 -9.58 -10.66 -0.64
C PHE A 50 -8.52 -9.86 0.13
N TRP A 51 -7.45 -10.52 0.57
CA TRP A 51 -6.38 -9.87 1.33
C TRP A 51 -5.53 -8.91 0.50
N SER A 52 -5.28 -9.23 -0.78
CA SER A 52 -4.56 -8.31 -1.68
C SER A 52 -5.39 -7.05 -1.96
N VAL A 53 -6.70 -7.18 -2.22
CA VAL A 53 -7.58 -6.03 -2.47
C VAL A 53 -7.68 -5.16 -1.22
N PHE A 54 -7.84 -5.79 -0.04
CA PHE A 54 -7.88 -5.08 1.23
C PHE A 54 -6.57 -4.32 1.53
N GLY A 55 -5.42 -4.96 1.31
CA GLY A 55 -4.12 -4.32 1.48
C GLY A 55 -3.88 -3.17 0.51
N ASN A 56 -4.33 -3.29 -0.74
CA ASN A 56 -4.24 -2.21 -1.75
C ASN A 56 -5.17 -1.01 -1.44
N LEU A 57 -6.23 -1.21 -0.66
CA LEU A 57 -7.09 -0.13 -0.15
C LEU A 57 -6.50 0.56 1.08
N LEU A 58 -5.61 -0.08 1.84
CA LEU A 58 -4.98 0.50 3.02
C LEU A 58 -4.24 1.84 2.74
N PRO A 59 -3.42 1.98 1.67
CA PRO A 59 -2.73 3.24 1.36
C PRO A 59 -3.67 4.37 0.94
N PHE A 60 -4.94 4.11 0.63
CA PHE A 60 -5.93 5.15 0.28
C PHE A 60 -6.15 6.14 1.41
N PHE A 61 -6.29 5.67 2.65
CA PHE A 61 -6.58 6.51 3.82
C PHE A 61 -5.47 7.55 4.09
N PRO A 62 -4.18 7.17 4.24
CA PRO A 62 -3.13 8.15 4.45
C PRO A 62 -2.97 9.10 3.26
N LEU A 63 -3.19 8.66 2.01
CA LEU A 63 -3.14 9.55 0.85
C LEU A 63 -4.26 10.58 0.89
N PHE A 64 -5.51 10.15 1.10
CA PHE A 64 -6.67 11.03 1.06
C PHE A 64 -6.66 12.07 2.19
N PHE A 65 -6.35 11.64 3.42
CA PHE A 65 -6.26 12.54 4.56
C PHE A 65 -4.98 13.39 4.54
N GLY A 66 -3.85 12.78 4.13
CA GLY A 66 -2.57 13.47 4.00
C GLY A 66 -2.60 14.59 2.97
N LEU A 67 -3.29 14.41 1.83
CA LEU A 67 -3.44 15.46 0.82
C LEU A 67 -4.23 16.66 1.35
N ARG A 68 -5.28 16.43 2.14
CA ARG A 68 -6.09 17.51 2.74
C ARG A 68 -5.28 18.34 3.74
N ILE A 69 -4.46 17.68 4.56
CA ILE A 69 -3.58 18.34 5.52
C ILE A 69 -2.46 19.07 4.78
N GLY A 70 -1.80 18.40 3.83
CA GLY A 70 -0.77 18.98 2.98
C GLY A 70 -1.25 20.21 2.23
N ARG A 71 -2.48 20.20 1.71
CA ARG A 71 -3.09 21.36 1.04
C ARG A 71 -3.32 22.52 2.00
N LYS A 72 -3.83 22.26 3.22
CA LYS A 72 -4.01 23.31 4.24
C LYS A 72 -2.67 23.92 4.68
N VAL A 73 -1.67 23.08 4.93
CA VAL A 73 -0.32 23.52 5.33
C VAL A 73 0.37 24.28 4.20
N ALA A 74 0.30 23.78 2.97
CA ALA A 74 0.86 24.44 1.79
C ALA A 74 0.18 25.79 1.50
N ALA A 75 -1.15 25.87 1.61
CA ALA A 75 -1.88 27.12 1.47
C ALA A 75 -1.57 28.11 2.60
N LEU A 76 -1.26 27.62 3.81
CA LEU A 76 -0.85 28.45 4.95
C LEU A 76 0.55 29.05 4.77
N HIS A 77 1.49 28.27 4.23
CA HIS A 77 2.89 28.66 4.11
C HIS A 77 3.20 29.42 2.80
N TRP A 78 2.43 29.23 1.73
CA TRP A 78 2.66 29.88 0.42
C TRP A 78 1.42 30.65 -0.07
N ARG A 79 1.45 31.98 0.04
CA ARG A 79 0.38 32.88 -0.44
C ARG A 79 0.07 32.71 -1.94
N TRP A 80 1.08 32.44 -2.77
CA TRP A 80 0.95 32.27 -4.22
C TRP A 80 0.14 31.02 -4.62
N LEU A 81 0.20 29.94 -3.82
CA LEU A 81 -0.56 28.71 -4.09
C LEU A 81 -2.05 28.87 -3.75
N ARG A 82 -2.39 29.85 -2.90
CA ARG A 82 -3.77 30.10 -2.46
C ARG A 82 -4.64 30.71 -3.57
N GLU A 83 -4.06 31.49 -4.47
CA GLU A 83 -4.78 32.11 -5.61
C GLU A 83 -5.07 31.16 -6.77
N LYS A 84 -4.41 30.00 -6.84
CA LYS A 84 -4.46 29.10 -8.01
C LYS A 84 -5.24 27.79 -7.79
N ILE A 85 -5.65 27.52 -6.55
CA ILE A 85 -6.24 26.22 -6.12
C ILE A 85 -7.76 26.33 -5.86
N ASP A 86 -8.30 27.55 -5.74
CA ASP A 86 -9.74 27.83 -5.68
C ASP A 86 -10.29 28.18 -7.08
#